data_AF-A0A9P6AII9-F1
#
_entry.id   AF-A0A9P6AII9-F1
#
_cell.length_a   1.000
_cell.length_b   1.000
_cell.length_c   1.000
_cell.angle_alpha   90.00
_cell.angle_beta   90.00
_cell.angle_gamma   90.00
#
_symmetry.space_group_name_H-M   'P 1'
#
loop_
_entity.id
_entity.type
_entity.pdbx_description
1 polymer ?
#
loop_
_entity_poly.entity_id
_entity_poly.type
_entity_poly.pdbx_seq_one_letter_code
_entity_poly.pdbx_strand_id
1 'polypeptide(L)'
;MLCYSLGGRTDDRVLKQLCDAKDTKGLLEEFCSQTGAETTRYQPFANLANHFLNSRKPSGLTFCRNDPKIIQGSVAERKPDVVLVSTESPHLEYGPELPKGPTVGFYWDHVHCSVEFKVKATELEKEAEAVTSASYSLSVPSHGYTGGTADLQMKSISNEDSRKRAAGSPPSGQPQAKKSDHRADHSEERRQSAFYALEMLSHGRYRSHVINITIQDTSMRLWFYDRVGVIMSAAFSILDLALFGRVMFAMGSLPPRGWGFHDFISYGSFTHVRPQPTGSRHSQRQTNKPALPPVFDHESKAPRATTSPEPFTGTVIRFHNGVVVTLKEIVYRQYALIGRGTCVIRGEVKGHSDLSGKDLMVKISWPSQWRTSEVDFLEAAHTYGLNQNDEHILGHIPQVLLHQDFYSTADGPRGKCGFENDDHRVLRVIVMDSYLPMTQLHTASEFTQVIVDVVKWFWLGHRALHEGPKILHRDISMNNIMFCRGRTTG
;
A
#
# COMPACT_ATOMS: atom_id res chain seq x y z
N MET A 1 13.98 -11.75 6.47
CA MET A 1 12.87 -10.88 6.93
C MET A 1 11.91 -11.64 7.85
N LEU A 2 11.05 -12.52 7.32
CA LEU A 2 10.04 -13.25 8.10
C LEU A 2 10.62 -14.28 9.09
N CYS A 3 11.66 -15.03 8.71
CA CYS A 3 12.28 -16.00 9.62
C CYS A 3 12.98 -15.35 10.83
N TYR A 4 13.28 -14.05 10.77
CA TYR A 4 13.90 -13.30 11.87
C TYR A 4 12.85 -12.72 12.84
N SER A 5 11.61 -12.48 12.42
CA SER A 5 10.53 -12.05 13.33
C SER A 5 10.03 -13.18 14.22
N LEU A 6 10.36 -14.43 13.90
CA LEU A 6 10.06 -15.61 14.71
C LEU A 6 10.87 -15.71 16.01
N GLY A 7 11.76 -14.76 16.31
CA GLY A 7 12.45 -14.68 17.60
C GLY A 7 13.07 -16.02 18.00
N GLY A 8 14.00 -16.55 17.20
CA GLY A 8 14.82 -17.70 17.55
C GLY A 8 14.04 -18.96 17.98
N ARG A 9 13.95 -19.92 17.06
CA ARG A 9 13.35 -21.27 17.21
C ARG A 9 11.85 -21.32 16.89
N THR A 10 11.55 -21.36 15.59
CA THR A 10 10.65 -22.42 15.15
C THR A 10 11.08 -23.70 15.83
N ASP A 11 10.17 -24.36 16.56
CA ASP A 11 10.49 -25.67 17.12
C ASP A 11 10.63 -26.60 15.92
N ASP A 12 11.87 -26.74 15.43
CA ASP A 12 12.20 -27.47 14.23
C ASP A 12 11.72 -28.92 14.32
N ARG A 13 11.48 -29.43 15.54
CA ARG A 13 10.83 -30.72 15.77
C ARG A 13 9.35 -30.72 15.38
N VAL A 14 8.59 -29.70 15.78
CA VAL A 14 7.17 -29.55 15.43
C VAL A 14 7.02 -29.36 13.93
N LEU A 15 7.85 -28.49 13.34
CA LEU A 15 7.87 -28.29 11.89
C LEU A 15 8.18 -29.59 11.15
N LYS A 16 9.21 -30.34 11.60
CA LYS A 16 9.57 -31.62 11.00
C LYS A 16 8.41 -32.63 11.08
N GLN A 17 7.79 -32.77 12.25
CA GLN A 17 6.63 -33.65 12.42
C GLN A 17 5.47 -33.27 11.50
N LEU A 18 5.23 -31.96 11.31
CA LEU A 18 4.21 -31.47 10.39
C LEU A 18 4.58 -31.79 8.93
N CYS A 19 5.81 -31.50 8.49
CA CYS A 19 6.28 -31.84 7.14
C CYS A 19 6.18 -33.35 6.84
N ASP A 20 6.40 -34.20 7.84
CA ASP A 20 6.33 -35.65 7.71
C ASP A 20 4.90 -36.22 7.76
N ALA A 21 3.92 -35.42 8.18
CA ALA A 21 2.54 -35.85 8.35
C ALA A 21 1.89 -36.23 7.01
N LYS A 22 1.09 -37.31 7.04
CA LYS A 22 0.40 -37.83 5.84
C LYS A 22 -0.51 -36.77 5.21
N ASP A 23 -1.22 -36.01 6.03
CA ASP A 23 -2.14 -34.97 5.57
C ASP A 23 -1.39 -33.85 4.84
N THR A 24 -0.22 -33.43 5.35
CA THR A 24 0.63 -32.42 4.71
C THR A 24 1.14 -32.90 3.35
N LYS A 25 1.55 -34.16 3.26
CA LYS A 25 1.97 -34.77 1.98
C LYS A 25 0.81 -34.86 0.99
N GLY A 26 -0.38 -35.25 1.45
CA GLY A 26 -1.59 -35.27 0.61
C GLY A 26 -1.96 -33.88 0.07
N LEU A 27 -1.86 -32.83 0.89
CA LEU A 27 -2.08 -31.44 0.46
C LEU A 27 -1.02 -30.95 -0.54
N LEU A 28 0.24 -31.36 -0.38
CA LEU A 28 1.31 -31.06 -1.32
C LEU A 28 1.08 -31.77 -2.67
N GLU A 29 0.75 -33.06 -2.63
CA GLU A 29 0.40 -33.85 -3.82
C GLU A 29 -0.79 -33.23 -4.56
N GLU A 30 -1.85 -32.83 -3.85
CA GLU A 30 -3.01 -32.15 -4.43
C GLU A 30 -2.62 -30.85 -5.14
N PHE A 31 -1.70 -30.07 -4.56
CA PHE A 31 -1.18 -28.84 -5.18
C PHE A 31 -0.34 -29.11 -6.43
N CYS A 32 0.53 -30.13 -6.38
CA CYS A 32 1.41 -30.51 -7.48
C CYS A 32 0.68 -31.21 -8.63
N SER A 33 -0.41 -31.93 -8.35
CA SER A 33 -1.20 -32.63 -9.38
C SER A 33 -2.01 -31.70 -10.28
N GLN A 34 -2.12 -30.41 -9.92
CA GLN A 34 -2.82 -29.42 -10.72
C GLN A 34 -1.95 -28.88 -11.86
N THR A 35 -1.86 -29.63 -12.97
CA THR A 35 -1.12 -29.24 -14.18
C THR A 35 -1.98 -28.53 -15.23
N GLY A 36 -3.28 -28.36 -14.96
CA GLY A 36 -4.24 -27.71 -15.85
C GLY A 36 -4.18 -26.17 -15.82
N ALA A 37 -5.36 -25.53 -15.77
CA ALA A 37 -5.43 -24.08 -15.68
C ALA A 37 -4.86 -23.55 -14.36
N GLU A 38 -4.18 -22.41 -14.39
CA GLU A 38 -3.60 -21.77 -13.20
C GLU A 38 -4.60 -21.64 -12.03
N THR A 39 -5.87 -21.37 -12.34
CA THR A 39 -6.96 -21.21 -11.36
C THR A 39 -7.27 -22.46 -10.55
N THR A 40 -6.93 -23.66 -11.04
CA THR A 40 -7.13 -24.90 -10.28
C THR A 40 -6.13 -25.03 -9.14
N ARG A 41 -5.03 -24.26 -9.16
CA ARG A 41 -3.96 -24.30 -8.15
C ARG A 41 -4.24 -23.43 -6.92
N TYR A 42 -5.16 -22.46 -7.04
CA TYR A 42 -5.38 -21.47 -5.98
C TYR A 42 -5.93 -22.08 -4.69
N GLN A 43 -6.91 -23.00 -4.79
CA GLN A 43 -7.48 -23.64 -3.59
C GLN A 43 -6.48 -24.62 -2.96
N PRO A 44 -5.82 -25.53 -3.70
CA PRO A 44 -4.81 -26.42 -3.13
C PRO A 44 -3.68 -25.65 -2.43
N PHE A 45 -3.19 -24.55 -3.02
CA PHE A 45 -2.23 -23.68 -2.34
C PHE A 45 -2.79 -23.10 -1.03
N ALA A 46 -4.00 -22.54 -1.05
CA ALA A 46 -4.62 -21.97 0.15
C ALA A 46 -4.79 -23.03 1.24
N ASN A 47 -5.18 -24.24 0.88
CA ASN A 47 -5.32 -25.37 1.81
C ASN A 47 -3.97 -25.71 2.47
N LEU A 48 -2.93 -25.92 1.65
CA LEU A 48 -1.57 -26.21 2.12
C LEU A 48 -1.02 -25.08 2.99
N ALA A 49 -1.14 -23.83 2.55
CA ALA A 49 -0.69 -22.66 3.28
C ALA A 49 -1.41 -22.51 4.63
N ASN A 50 -2.73 -22.66 4.66
CA ASN A 50 -3.54 -22.57 5.88
C ASN A 50 -3.24 -23.69 6.87
N HIS A 51 -2.94 -24.90 6.37
CA HIS A 51 -2.52 -26.03 7.19
C HIS A 51 -1.28 -25.67 8.00
N PHE A 52 -0.24 -25.09 7.37
CA PHE A 52 0.91 -24.58 8.11
C PHE A 52 0.55 -23.37 8.98
N LEU A 53 -0.08 -22.35 8.40
CA LEU A 53 -0.40 -21.07 9.05
C LEU A 53 -1.08 -21.25 10.42
N ASN A 54 -1.99 -22.22 10.53
CA ASN A 54 -2.84 -22.42 11.71
C ASN A 54 -2.50 -23.66 12.56
N SER A 55 -1.48 -24.46 12.17
CA SER A 55 -1.09 -25.69 12.88
C SER A 55 -0.57 -25.48 14.31
N ARG A 56 0.06 -24.34 14.60
CA ARG A 56 0.67 -24.06 15.91
C ARG A 56 -0.30 -23.37 16.86
N LYS A 57 -0.90 -22.29 16.38
CA LYS A 57 -1.93 -21.50 17.03
C LYS A 57 -2.80 -20.87 15.95
N PRO A 58 -4.10 -20.66 16.20
CA PRO A 58 -4.92 -19.86 15.29
C PRO A 58 -4.28 -18.49 15.10
N SER A 59 -3.92 -18.18 13.86
CA SER A 59 -3.30 -16.89 13.52
C SER A 59 -4.30 -15.74 13.49
N GLY A 60 -5.61 -16.06 13.47
CA GLY A 60 -6.65 -15.10 13.10
C GLY A 60 -6.61 -14.68 11.63
N LEU A 61 -5.76 -15.33 10.82
CA LEU A 61 -5.60 -15.08 9.39
C LEU A 61 -5.87 -16.35 8.59
N THR A 62 -6.28 -16.17 7.34
CA THR A 62 -6.45 -17.28 6.41
C THR A 62 -6.21 -16.85 4.97
N PHE A 63 -5.54 -17.71 4.21
CA PHE A 63 -5.52 -17.63 2.76
C PHE A 63 -6.85 -18.09 2.20
N CYS A 64 -7.35 -17.40 1.19
CA CYS A 64 -8.51 -17.82 0.43
C CYS A 64 -8.42 -17.34 -1.02
N ARG A 65 -9.13 -18.02 -1.90
CA ARG A 65 -9.30 -17.58 -3.28
C ARG A 65 -9.95 -16.21 -3.35
N ASN A 66 -9.62 -15.45 -4.38
CA ASN A 66 -10.33 -14.23 -4.71
C ASN A 66 -11.11 -14.42 -6.02
N ASP A 67 -12.27 -15.05 -5.90
CA ASP A 67 -13.11 -15.39 -7.04
C ASP A 67 -13.79 -14.18 -7.71
N PRO A 68 -14.25 -13.13 -6.99
CA PRO A 68 -14.79 -11.92 -7.61
C PRO A 68 -13.80 -11.29 -8.58
N LYS A 69 -14.32 -10.66 -9.64
CA LYS A 69 -13.48 -10.08 -10.71
C LYS A 69 -12.69 -8.83 -10.26
N ILE A 70 -12.99 -8.26 -9.10
CA ILE A 70 -12.38 -7.02 -8.58
C ILE A 70 -12.26 -7.05 -7.06
N ILE A 71 -11.23 -6.39 -6.53
CA ILE A 71 -11.20 -5.92 -5.14
C ILE A 71 -11.79 -4.50 -5.10
N GLN A 72 -12.70 -4.28 -4.15
CA GLN A 72 -13.45 -3.05 -3.97
C GLN A 72 -12.62 -1.97 -3.25
N GLY A 73 -13.07 -0.71 -3.33
CA GLY A 73 -12.44 0.43 -2.69
C GLY A 73 -11.39 1.16 -3.55
N SER A 74 -11.19 0.74 -4.80
CA SER A 74 -10.36 1.41 -5.80
C SER A 74 -11.05 1.44 -7.16
N VAL A 75 -10.67 2.39 -8.00
CA VAL A 75 -11.06 2.44 -9.43
C VAL A 75 -10.30 1.42 -10.28
N ALA A 76 -9.27 0.78 -9.71
CA ALA A 76 -8.50 -0.24 -10.41
C ALA A 76 -9.30 -1.54 -10.54
N GLU A 77 -9.57 -1.96 -11.79
CA GLU A 77 -10.10 -3.28 -12.11
C GLU A 77 -8.98 -4.33 -12.04
N ARG A 78 -8.49 -4.61 -10.82
CA ARG A 78 -7.41 -5.55 -10.58
C ARG A 78 -7.78 -6.49 -9.45
N LYS A 79 -7.29 -7.73 -9.55
CA LYS A 79 -7.50 -8.73 -8.51
C LYS A 79 -6.28 -9.63 -8.38
N PRO A 80 -5.76 -9.84 -7.17
CA PRO A 80 -4.87 -10.96 -6.89
C PRO A 80 -5.67 -12.26 -6.95
N ASP A 81 -4.96 -13.37 -7.17
CA ASP A 81 -5.54 -14.70 -7.33
C ASP A 81 -5.97 -15.30 -5.98
N VAL A 82 -5.08 -15.15 -5.00
CA VAL A 82 -5.28 -15.55 -3.61
C VAL A 82 -4.94 -14.38 -2.70
N VAL A 83 -5.67 -14.24 -1.59
CA VAL A 83 -5.44 -13.21 -0.58
C VAL A 83 -5.32 -13.82 0.80
N LEU A 84 -4.53 -13.18 1.65
CA LEU A 84 -4.53 -13.41 3.09
C LEU A 84 -5.39 -12.33 3.75
N VAL A 85 -6.40 -12.76 4.50
CA VAL A 85 -7.34 -11.87 5.20
C VAL A 85 -7.52 -12.31 6.66
N SER A 86 -8.10 -11.43 7.48
CA SER A 86 -8.56 -11.83 8.82
C SER A 86 -9.68 -12.86 8.73
N THR A 87 -9.71 -13.83 9.64
CA THR A 87 -10.83 -14.78 9.80
C THR A 87 -12.14 -14.09 10.21
N GLU A 88 -12.05 -12.84 10.68
CA GLU A 88 -13.20 -11.98 11.01
C GLU A 88 -13.63 -11.09 9.84
N SER A 89 -13.02 -11.26 8.65
CA SER A 89 -13.36 -10.47 7.47
C SER A 89 -14.83 -10.69 7.06
N PRO A 90 -15.63 -9.62 6.86
CA PRO A 90 -17.08 -9.72 6.70
C PRO A 90 -17.53 -10.39 5.41
N HIS A 91 -16.62 -10.56 4.45
CA HIS A 91 -16.89 -11.20 3.16
C HIS A 91 -16.31 -12.60 3.06
N LEU A 92 -15.52 -13.04 4.05
CA LEU A 92 -14.97 -14.40 4.04
C LEU A 92 -16.10 -15.43 4.14
N GLU A 93 -16.10 -16.41 3.24
CA GLU A 93 -17.06 -17.49 3.21
C GLU A 93 -16.41 -18.82 3.55
N TYR A 94 -17.16 -19.72 4.16
CA TYR A 94 -16.70 -21.05 4.51
C TYR A 94 -17.40 -22.09 3.64
N GLY A 95 -16.62 -22.99 3.04
CA GLY A 95 -17.11 -24.23 2.47
C GLY A 95 -17.27 -25.33 3.52
N PRO A 96 -17.55 -26.57 3.10
CA PRO A 96 -17.76 -27.70 4.01
C PRO A 96 -16.60 -27.95 5.00
N GLU A 97 -15.36 -27.66 4.60
CA GLU A 97 -14.17 -27.92 5.44
C GLU A 97 -13.16 -26.77 5.46
N LEU A 98 -13.13 -25.87 4.47
CA LEU A 98 -12.14 -24.80 4.34
C LEU A 98 -12.74 -23.49 3.80
N PRO A 99 -12.09 -22.34 4.06
CA PRO A 99 -12.52 -21.05 3.50
C PRO A 99 -12.58 -21.09 1.98
N LYS A 100 -13.69 -20.61 1.44
CA LYS A 100 -13.89 -20.37 0.01
C LYS A 100 -13.73 -18.88 -0.28
N GLY A 101 -13.44 -18.56 -1.53
CA GLY A 101 -13.44 -17.17 -1.97
C GLY A 101 -14.82 -16.54 -1.79
N PRO A 102 -14.88 -15.21 -1.61
CA PRO A 102 -16.10 -14.55 -1.24
C PRO A 102 -17.03 -14.41 -2.46
N THR A 103 -18.35 -14.44 -2.29
CA THR A 103 -19.29 -14.09 -3.37
C THR A 103 -19.32 -12.59 -3.65
N VAL A 104 -18.99 -11.77 -2.65
CA VAL A 104 -18.83 -10.32 -2.73
C VAL A 104 -17.35 -9.98 -2.65
N GLY A 105 -16.85 -9.12 -3.56
CA GLY A 105 -15.44 -8.72 -3.58
C GLY A 105 -14.96 -8.19 -2.22
N PHE A 106 -13.77 -8.62 -1.78
CA PHE A 106 -13.09 -7.99 -0.66
C PHE A 106 -12.84 -6.51 -0.95
N TYR A 107 -12.60 -5.72 0.11
CA TYR A 107 -12.04 -4.39 0.00
C TYR A 107 -10.53 -4.44 0.26
N TRP A 108 -9.77 -3.48 -0.30
CA TRP A 108 -8.32 -3.40 -0.08
C TRP A 108 -7.93 -3.24 1.40
N ASP A 109 -8.84 -2.78 2.24
CA ASP A 109 -8.67 -2.65 3.68
C ASP A 109 -8.74 -3.99 4.44
N HIS A 110 -9.34 -5.03 3.84
CA HIS A 110 -9.41 -6.40 4.38
C HIS A 110 -8.11 -7.19 4.15
N VAL A 111 -7.33 -6.82 3.13
CA VAL A 111 -6.18 -7.61 2.63
C VAL A 111 -4.91 -7.35 3.45
N HIS A 112 -4.30 -8.43 3.95
CA HIS A 112 -2.99 -8.41 4.61
C HIS A 112 -1.85 -8.72 3.65
N CYS A 113 -2.05 -9.68 2.74
CA CYS A 113 -1.09 -10.10 1.72
C CYS A 113 -1.84 -10.49 0.44
N SER A 114 -1.32 -10.09 -0.72
CA SER A 114 -1.78 -10.60 -2.02
C SER A 114 -0.86 -11.71 -2.52
N VAL A 115 -1.41 -12.68 -3.24
CA VAL A 115 -0.67 -13.75 -3.91
C VAL A 115 -1.04 -13.76 -5.39
N GLU A 116 -0.03 -13.67 -6.24
CA GLU A 116 -0.15 -13.76 -7.70
C GLU A 116 0.47 -15.06 -8.20
N PHE A 117 -0.25 -15.79 -9.04
CA PHE A 117 0.24 -17.00 -9.68
C PHE A 117 0.68 -16.74 -11.12
N LYS A 118 1.65 -17.54 -11.57
CA LYS A 118 2.04 -17.73 -12.96
C LYS A 118 2.33 -19.20 -13.18
N VAL A 119 1.94 -19.72 -14.34
CA VAL A 119 2.15 -21.12 -14.72
C VAL A 119 2.95 -21.21 -16.02
N LYS A 120 4.05 -21.97 -15.98
CA LYS A 120 4.82 -22.45 -17.13
C LYS A 120 4.69 -23.98 -17.19
N ALA A 121 3.66 -24.43 -17.90
CA ALA A 121 3.22 -25.83 -17.93
C ALA A 121 4.34 -26.88 -18.13
N THR A 122 5.36 -26.60 -18.93
CA THR A 122 6.46 -27.55 -19.21
C THR A 122 7.41 -27.82 -18.03
N GLU A 123 7.47 -26.92 -17.04
CA GLU A 123 8.29 -27.12 -15.83
C GLU A 123 7.49 -27.85 -14.74
N LEU A 124 6.18 -27.57 -14.66
CA LEU A 124 5.27 -28.21 -13.71
C LEU A 124 5.15 -29.72 -13.87
N GLU A 125 5.05 -30.22 -15.10
CA GLU A 125 4.93 -31.66 -15.36
C GLU A 125 6.15 -32.42 -14.81
N LYS A 126 7.35 -31.86 -14.98
CA LYS A 126 8.61 -32.43 -14.46
C LYS A 126 8.65 -32.41 -12.93
N GLU A 127 8.17 -31.33 -12.32
CA GLU A 127 8.11 -31.21 -10.87
C GLU A 127 7.08 -32.18 -10.27
N ALA A 128 5.92 -32.34 -10.89
CA ALA A 128 4.89 -33.30 -10.47
C ALA A 128 5.39 -34.75 -10.59
N GLU A 129 6.10 -35.10 -11.66
CA GLU A 129 6.79 -36.39 -11.80
C GLU A 129 7.86 -36.60 -10.72
N ALA A 130 8.60 -35.56 -10.34
CA ALA A 130 9.58 -35.63 -9.25
C ALA A 130 8.92 -35.84 -7.88
N VAL A 131 7.77 -35.21 -7.61
CA VAL A 131 7.01 -35.41 -6.35
C VAL A 131 6.49 -36.84 -6.24
N THR A 132 5.98 -37.40 -7.34
CA THR A 132 5.43 -38.77 -7.37
C THR A 132 6.49 -39.87 -7.31
N SER A 133 7.73 -39.59 -7.74
CA SER A 133 8.83 -40.56 -7.78
C SER A 133 9.79 -40.49 -6.58
N ALA A 134 9.77 -39.42 -5.78
CA ALA A 134 10.70 -39.23 -4.67
C ALA A 134 10.13 -39.62 -3.29
N SER A 135 10.84 -40.50 -2.57
CA SER A 135 10.73 -40.60 -1.11
C SER A 135 11.50 -39.41 -0.50
N TYR A 136 10.79 -38.36 -0.07
CA TYR A 136 11.42 -37.15 0.48
C TYR A 136 12.41 -37.45 1.62
N SER A 137 13.71 -37.26 1.36
CA SER A 137 14.72 -37.17 2.40
C SER A 137 14.91 -35.72 2.82
N LEU A 138 14.51 -35.40 4.05
CA LEU A 138 14.76 -34.11 4.71
C LEU A 138 16.26 -33.87 4.88
N SER A 139 16.91 -33.19 3.93
CA SER A 139 18.21 -32.60 4.17
C SER A 139 18.01 -31.20 4.78
N VAL A 140 18.29 -31.08 6.08
CA VAL A 140 18.43 -29.79 6.75
C VAL A 140 19.77 -29.20 6.30
N PRO A 141 19.81 -28.10 5.52
CA PRO A 141 21.09 -27.50 5.20
C PRO A 141 21.52 -26.65 6.40
N SER A 142 22.60 -27.03 7.08
CA SER A 142 23.25 -26.14 8.05
C SER A 142 23.90 -24.97 7.29
N HIS A 143 23.18 -23.87 7.13
CA HIS A 143 23.79 -22.63 6.65
C HIS A 143 24.57 -22.00 7.80
N GLY A 144 25.84 -22.39 7.92
CA GLY A 144 26.84 -21.60 8.63
C GLY A 144 27.02 -20.28 7.87
N TYR A 145 26.71 -19.17 8.54
CA TYR A 145 26.90 -17.84 8.00
C TYR A 145 28.39 -17.49 8.09
N THR A 146 29.17 -17.81 7.06
CA THR A 146 30.52 -17.24 6.89
C THR A 146 30.41 -16.00 6.02
N GLY A 147 30.69 -14.84 6.62
CA GLY A 147 30.65 -13.55 5.95
C GLY A 147 31.55 -13.53 4.72
N GLY A 148 30.93 -13.34 3.56
CA GLY A 148 31.60 -13.10 2.29
C GLY A 148 30.88 -11.98 1.56
N THR A 149 31.53 -10.82 1.49
CA THR A 149 31.10 -9.66 0.70
C THR A 149 31.03 -10.03 -0.77
N ALA A 150 29.83 -10.09 -1.34
CA ALA A 150 29.62 -10.16 -2.77
C ALA A 150 29.12 -8.79 -3.27
N ASP A 151 29.91 -8.18 -4.14
CA ASP A 151 29.63 -6.93 -4.85
C ASP A 151 28.23 -6.94 -5.48
N LEU A 152 27.32 -6.13 -4.93
CA LEU A 152 26.04 -5.84 -5.54
C LEU A 152 26.19 -4.60 -6.41
N GLN A 153 26.28 -4.81 -7.73
CA GLN A 153 26.32 -3.73 -8.71
C GLN A 153 25.09 -2.82 -8.60
N MET A 154 25.36 -1.60 -8.19
CA MET A 154 24.46 -0.46 -8.16
C MET A 154 24.13 -0.04 -9.60
N LYS A 155 22.84 0.03 -9.96
CA LYS A 155 22.39 0.80 -11.13
C LYS A 155 21.54 1.97 -10.65
N SER A 156 22.19 3.11 -10.53
CA SER A 156 21.54 4.42 -10.46
C SER A 156 20.80 4.68 -11.77
N ILE A 157 19.48 4.90 -11.71
CA ILE A 157 18.73 5.46 -12.83
C ILE A 157 18.53 6.94 -12.50
N SER A 158 19.39 7.78 -13.08
CA SER A 158 19.19 9.22 -13.18
C SER A 158 18.13 9.50 -14.26
N ASN A 159 17.09 10.25 -13.92
CA ASN A 159 16.18 10.83 -14.88
C ASN A 159 16.87 12.02 -15.57
N GLU A 160 17.22 11.87 -16.85
CA GLU A 160 17.44 13.00 -17.75
C GLU A 160 16.38 12.97 -18.85
N ASP A 161 15.50 13.94 -18.80
CA ASP A 161 14.65 14.35 -19.92
C ASP A 161 15.36 15.46 -20.71
N SER A 162 15.08 15.48 -22.02
CA SER A 162 15.27 16.60 -22.96
C SER A 162 16.58 16.67 -23.76
N ARG A 163 16.57 16.16 -25.00
CA ARG A 163 17.00 16.91 -26.22
C ARG A 163 16.73 16.14 -27.53
N LYS A 164 15.89 16.77 -28.37
CA LYS A 164 15.75 16.76 -29.85
C LYS A 164 16.47 15.66 -30.67
N ARG A 165 15.73 14.97 -31.54
CA ARG A 165 16.26 14.36 -32.77
C ARG A 165 15.66 15.00 -34.01
N ALA A 166 16.55 15.54 -34.86
CA ALA A 166 16.31 15.76 -36.28
C ALA A 166 16.73 14.50 -37.07
N ALA A 167 16.18 14.37 -38.28
CA ALA A 167 16.21 13.20 -39.14
C ALA A 167 17.57 12.88 -39.80
N GLY A 168 17.78 11.60 -40.13
CA GLY A 168 18.85 11.12 -41.01
C GLY A 168 18.89 9.57 -41.09
N SER A 169 18.64 9.04 -42.28
CA SER A 169 18.59 7.60 -42.64
C SER A 169 20.00 6.97 -42.82
N PRO A 170 20.13 5.63 -42.95
CA PRO A 170 21.26 4.84 -42.41
C PRO A 170 22.30 4.39 -43.46
N PRO A 171 23.34 3.64 -43.03
CA PRO A 171 23.75 2.49 -43.82
C PRO A 171 23.92 1.18 -43.02
N SER A 172 23.79 0.13 -43.82
CA SER A 172 23.73 -1.31 -43.64
C SER A 172 24.89 -2.01 -42.92
N GLY A 173 24.53 -3.11 -42.23
CA GLY A 173 25.16 -4.41 -42.45
C GLY A 173 26.09 -4.94 -41.36
N GLN A 174 25.55 -5.57 -40.31
CA GLN A 174 26.24 -6.64 -39.57
C GLN A 174 25.23 -7.70 -39.06
N PRO A 175 25.60 -9.00 -39.00
CA PRO A 175 24.67 -10.08 -38.66
C PRO A 175 24.25 -10.01 -37.19
N GLN A 176 22.95 -10.05 -36.94
CA GLN A 176 22.39 -10.11 -35.58
C GLN A 176 22.75 -11.45 -34.92
N ALA A 177 23.70 -11.40 -33.98
CA ALA A 177 23.81 -12.42 -32.95
C ALA A 177 22.55 -12.36 -32.08
N LYS A 178 21.72 -13.40 -32.12
CA LYS A 178 20.56 -13.58 -31.23
C LYS A 178 21.06 -13.59 -29.77
N LYS A 179 20.99 -12.45 -29.10
CA LYS A 179 21.05 -12.38 -27.63
C LYS A 179 19.72 -12.94 -27.11
N SER A 180 19.81 -14.03 -26.36
CA SER A 180 18.70 -14.70 -25.71
C SER A 180 17.96 -13.76 -24.75
N ASP A 181 16.65 -13.76 -24.87
CA ASP A 181 15.72 -12.83 -24.22
C ASP A 181 15.30 -13.33 -22.83
N HIS A 182 16.26 -13.57 -21.92
CA HIS A 182 15.98 -14.01 -20.55
C HIS A 182 15.68 -12.86 -19.56
N ARG A 183 15.56 -11.61 -20.04
CA ARG A 183 15.33 -10.43 -19.17
C ARG A 183 13.87 -9.98 -19.07
N ALA A 184 12.99 -10.47 -19.95
CA ALA A 184 11.61 -9.99 -20.04
C ALA A 184 10.67 -10.54 -18.96
N ASP A 185 10.96 -11.72 -18.41
CA ASP A 185 9.98 -12.54 -17.69
C ASP A 185 9.70 -12.06 -16.23
N HIS A 186 10.72 -11.60 -15.50
CA HIS A 186 10.52 -11.02 -14.16
C HIS A 186 9.83 -9.64 -14.15
N SER A 187 9.63 -9.02 -15.32
CA SER A 187 9.09 -7.66 -15.38
C SER A 187 7.58 -7.64 -15.08
N GLU A 188 6.83 -8.63 -15.56
CA GLU A 188 5.36 -8.64 -15.45
C GLU A 188 4.87 -9.06 -14.06
N GLU A 189 5.48 -10.09 -13.46
CA GLU A 189 5.21 -10.49 -12.07
C GLU A 189 5.46 -9.35 -11.09
N ARG A 190 6.62 -8.71 -11.25
CA ARG A 190 7.01 -7.55 -10.44
C ARG A 190 6.03 -6.40 -10.64
N ARG A 191 5.61 -6.16 -11.89
CA ARG A 191 4.63 -5.12 -12.23
C ARG A 191 3.31 -5.38 -11.51
N GLN A 192 2.77 -6.60 -11.61
CA GLN A 192 1.48 -6.94 -11.02
C GLN A 192 1.49 -6.90 -9.48
N SER A 193 2.54 -7.45 -8.85
CA SER A 193 2.75 -7.35 -7.40
C SER A 193 2.89 -5.90 -6.93
N ALA A 194 3.60 -5.05 -7.69
CA ALA A 194 3.74 -3.63 -7.37
C ALA A 194 2.41 -2.87 -7.49
N PHE A 195 1.53 -3.25 -8.42
CA PHE A 195 0.18 -2.68 -8.50
C PHE A 195 -0.66 -3.03 -7.27
N TYR A 196 -0.63 -4.28 -6.79
CA TYR A 196 -1.34 -4.62 -5.55
C TYR A 196 -0.79 -3.86 -4.35
N ALA A 197 0.53 -3.70 -4.28
CA ALA A 197 1.14 -2.90 -3.23
C ALA A 197 0.69 -1.44 -3.27
N LEU A 198 0.60 -0.85 -4.47
CA LEU A 198 0.09 0.50 -4.68
C LEU A 198 -1.35 0.64 -4.20
N GLU A 199 -2.22 -0.32 -4.53
CA GLU A 199 -3.60 -0.32 -4.08
C GLU A 199 -3.72 -0.47 -2.56
N MET A 200 -3.02 -1.42 -1.97
CA MET A 200 -3.06 -1.66 -0.52
C MET A 200 -2.53 -0.45 0.27
N LEU A 201 -1.49 0.23 -0.22
CA LEU A 201 -0.93 1.42 0.43
C LEU A 201 -1.77 2.69 0.20
N SER A 202 -2.62 2.73 -0.83
CA SER A 202 -3.44 3.92 -1.16
C SER A 202 -4.89 3.78 -0.67
N HIS A 203 -5.47 2.59 -0.80
CA HIS A 203 -6.88 2.30 -0.60
C HIS A 203 -7.14 1.32 0.55
N GLY A 204 -6.13 0.60 1.01
CA GLY A 204 -6.23 -0.22 2.22
C GLY A 204 -6.05 0.60 3.50
N ARG A 205 -6.22 -0.04 4.66
CA ARG A 205 -5.92 0.57 5.97
C ARG A 205 -4.53 1.18 6.02
N TYR A 206 -4.42 2.35 6.66
CA TYR A 206 -3.14 3.05 6.86
C TYR A 206 -2.07 2.13 7.39
N ARG A 207 -1.00 1.93 6.62
CA ARG A 207 0.09 1.02 6.97
C ARG A 207 1.41 1.54 6.43
N SER A 208 2.49 1.16 7.09
CA SER A 208 3.86 1.52 6.72
C SER A 208 4.38 0.78 5.50
N HIS A 209 3.94 -0.47 5.32
CA HIS A 209 4.43 -1.37 4.28
C HIS A 209 3.39 -2.45 3.97
N VAL A 210 3.68 -3.24 2.93
CA VAL A 210 2.91 -4.40 2.51
C VAL A 210 3.84 -5.56 2.17
N ILE A 211 3.33 -6.77 2.36
CA ILE A 211 4.01 -8.01 1.99
C ILE A 211 3.13 -8.70 0.95
N ASN A 212 3.72 -9.01 -0.21
CA ASN A 212 3.06 -9.73 -1.30
C ASN A 212 3.84 -10.99 -1.65
N ILE A 213 3.17 -11.97 -2.25
CA ILE A 213 3.74 -13.22 -2.73
C ILE A 213 3.54 -13.32 -4.24
N THR A 214 4.55 -13.81 -4.95
CA THR A 214 4.39 -14.33 -6.32
C THR A 214 4.78 -15.80 -6.34
N ILE A 215 4.01 -16.62 -7.05
CA ILE A 215 4.27 -18.04 -7.24
C ILE A 215 4.34 -18.31 -8.74
N GLN A 216 5.48 -18.77 -9.20
CA GLN A 216 5.65 -19.29 -10.54
C GLN A 216 5.86 -20.80 -10.43
N ASP A 217 4.93 -21.60 -10.92
CA ASP A 217 4.99 -23.06 -10.79
C ASP A 217 5.06 -23.48 -9.31
N THR A 218 6.13 -24.12 -8.83
CA THR A 218 6.36 -24.35 -7.39
C THR A 218 7.30 -23.31 -6.75
N SER A 219 7.83 -22.38 -7.53
CA SER A 219 8.78 -21.35 -7.11
C SER A 219 8.05 -20.15 -6.49
N MET A 220 8.27 -19.90 -5.21
CA MET A 220 7.65 -18.82 -4.44
C MET A 220 8.66 -17.70 -4.16
N ARG A 221 8.19 -16.45 -4.19
CA ARG A 221 8.98 -15.27 -3.83
C ARG A 221 8.16 -14.31 -2.97
N LEU A 222 8.83 -13.70 -1.99
CA LEU A 222 8.26 -12.68 -1.11
C LEU A 222 8.70 -11.29 -1.56
N TRP A 223 7.76 -10.35 -1.53
CA TRP A 223 7.96 -8.95 -1.87
C TRP A 223 7.55 -8.09 -0.69
N PHE A 224 8.41 -7.15 -0.32
CA PHE A 224 8.16 -6.15 0.69
C PHE A 224 8.17 -4.78 0.02
N TYR A 225 7.06 -4.05 0.12
CA TYR A 225 6.96 -2.70 -0.42
C TYR A 225 6.65 -1.72 0.70
N ASP A 226 7.35 -0.60 0.71
CA ASP A 226 7.03 0.54 1.55
C ASP A 226 7.19 1.84 0.73
N ARG A 227 7.13 2.97 1.43
CA ARG A 227 7.23 4.29 0.82
C ARG A 227 8.63 4.65 0.31
N VAL A 228 9.63 3.83 0.58
CA VAL A 228 11.00 4.00 0.11
C VAL A 228 11.22 3.22 -1.19
N GLY A 229 10.70 1.99 -1.27
CA GLY A 229 10.88 1.14 -2.43
C GLY A 229 10.46 -0.30 -2.19
N VAL A 230 11.13 -1.23 -2.87
CA VAL A 230 10.85 -2.67 -2.83
C VAL A 230 12.07 -3.46 -2.37
N ILE A 231 11.85 -4.47 -1.53
CA ILE A 231 12.80 -5.55 -1.23
C ILE A 231 12.16 -6.85 -1.69
N MET A 232 12.95 -7.75 -2.28
CA MET A 232 12.48 -9.07 -2.67
C MET A 232 13.37 -10.16 -2.09
N SER A 233 12.78 -11.31 -1.78
CA SER A 233 13.56 -12.51 -1.45
C SER A 233 14.16 -13.14 -2.70
N ALA A 234 15.16 -14.00 -2.52
CA ALA A 234 15.42 -15.05 -3.49
C ALA A 234 14.16 -15.91 -3.67
N ALA A 235 13.99 -16.51 -4.85
CA ALA A 235 12.93 -17.49 -5.05
C ALA A 235 13.29 -18.79 -4.33
N PHE A 236 12.29 -19.49 -3.80
CA PHE A 236 12.46 -20.79 -3.14
C PHE A 236 11.30 -21.71 -3.50
N SER A 237 11.53 -23.02 -3.49
CA SER A 237 10.49 -23.98 -3.86
C SER A 237 9.53 -24.23 -2.70
N ILE A 238 8.22 -24.29 -3.00
CA ILE A 238 7.17 -24.76 -2.08
C ILE A 238 7.42 -26.23 -1.70
N LEU A 239 8.10 -27.00 -2.56
CA LEU A 239 8.48 -28.38 -2.30
C LEU A 239 9.49 -28.50 -1.14
N ASP A 240 10.23 -27.44 -0.83
CA ASP A 240 10.94 -27.32 0.44
C ASP A 240 9.94 -26.98 1.55
N LEU A 241 9.22 -28.00 2.00
CA LEU A 241 8.18 -27.87 3.03
C LEU A 241 8.71 -27.27 4.33
N ALA A 242 10.00 -27.47 4.64
CA ALA A 242 10.60 -26.89 5.84
C ALA A 242 10.71 -25.37 5.70
N LEU A 243 11.24 -24.87 4.57
CA LEU A 243 11.31 -23.43 4.31
C LEU A 243 9.92 -22.81 4.12
N PHE A 244 9.05 -23.46 3.35
CA PHE A 244 7.66 -23.03 3.15
C PHE A 244 6.90 -22.92 4.48
N GLY A 245 6.96 -23.97 5.30
CA GLY A 245 6.32 -23.99 6.62
C GLY A 245 6.86 -22.92 7.57
N ARG A 246 8.18 -22.65 7.56
CA ARG A 246 8.78 -21.54 8.33
C ARG A 246 8.22 -20.19 7.89
N VAL A 247 8.07 -19.96 6.59
CA VAL A 247 7.49 -18.72 6.06
C VAL A 247 6.02 -18.59 6.50
N MET A 248 5.21 -19.63 6.36
CA MET A 248 3.81 -19.60 6.78
C MET A 248 3.67 -19.37 8.30
N PHE A 249 4.45 -20.05 9.13
CA PHE A 249 4.47 -19.82 10.58
C PHE A 249 4.86 -18.38 10.91
N ALA A 250 5.86 -17.83 10.22
CA ALA A 250 6.29 -16.46 10.42
C ALA A 250 5.17 -15.47 10.09
N MET A 251 4.49 -15.64 8.94
CA MET A 251 3.36 -14.80 8.55
C MET A 251 2.23 -14.86 9.58
N GLY A 252 1.86 -16.06 10.03
CA GLY A 252 0.81 -16.24 11.05
C GLY A 252 1.19 -15.72 12.45
N SER A 253 2.47 -15.50 12.71
CA SER A 253 2.98 -14.98 13.98
C SER A 253 3.30 -13.48 13.95
N LEU A 254 3.15 -12.81 12.80
CA LEU A 254 3.42 -11.38 12.71
C LEU A 254 2.40 -10.60 13.54
N PRO A 255 2.85 -9.73 14.47
CA PRO A 255 1.95 -8.80 15.13
C PRO A 255 1.41 -7.78 14.12
N PRO A 256 0.38 -6.98 14.46
CA PRO A 256 -0.13 -5.94 13.56
C PRO A 256 0.95 -5.03 12.97
N ARG A 257 1.95 -4.64 13.77
CA ARG A 257 3.14 -3.90 13.29
C ARG A 257 3.95 -4.62 12.23
N GLY A 258 4.04 -5.95 12.32
CA GLY A 258 4.69 -6.80 11.32
C GLY A 258 3.95 -6.85 9.98
N TRP A 259 2.65 -6.52 9.97
CA TRP A 259 1.83 -6.30 8.77
C TRP A 259 1.77 -4.83 8.34
N GLY A 260 2.55 -3.98 9.01
CA GLY A 260 2.66 -2.55 8.73
C GLY A 260 1.65 -1.67 9.46
N PHE A 261 0.75 -2.21 10.27
CA PHE A 261 -0.20 -1.42 11.05
C PHE A 261 0.45 -0.74 12.26
N HIS A 262 -0.21 0.28 12.80
CA HIS A 262 0.36 1.13 13.85
C HIS A 262 -0.47 1.04 15.13
N ASP A 263 0.15 0.82 16.29
CA ASP A 263 -0.57 0.67 17.57
C ASP A 263 -1.31 1.94 18.01
N PHE A 264 -0.85 3.10 17.55
CA PHE A 264 -1.49 4.39 17.81
C PHE A 264 -2.63 4.70 16.84
N ILE A 265 -2.89 3.81 15.87
CA ILE A 265 -4.02 3.89 14.95
C ILE A 265 -5.01 2.79 15.32
N SER A 266 -6.21 3.19 15.71
CA SER A 266 -7.33 2.28 15.89
C SER A 266 -8.24 2.40 14.67
N TYR A 267 -8.42 1.30 13.96
CA TYR A 267 -9.40 1.22 12.89
C TYR A 267 -10.78 0.94 13.51
N GLY A 268 -11.82 1.61 13.02
CA GLY A 268 -13.18 1.23 13.35
C GLY A 268 -13.48 -0.22 12.91
N SER A 269 -14.64 -0.74 13.33
CA SER A 269 -15.18 -1.97 12.73
C SER A 269 -15.21 -1.83 11.20
N PHE A 270 -15.05 -2.95 10.48
CA PHE A 270 -15.08 -2.93 9.01
C PHE A 270 -16.30 -2.13 8.55
N THR A 271 -16.03 -0.98 7.91
CA THR A 271 -17.07 -0.03 7.52
C THR A 271 -17.94 -0.63 6.42
N HIS A 272 -17.41 -1.63 5.71
CA HIS A 272 -18.08 -2.41 4.68
C HIS A 272 -18.65 -3.72 5.24
N VAL A 273 -19.73 -3.61 6.01
CA VAL A 273 -20.49 -4.78 6.47
C VAL A 273 -21.29 -5.37 5.28
N ARG A 274 -21.38 -6.70 5.21
CA ARG A 274 -22.23 -7.40 4.22
C ARG A 274 -23.64 -6.78 4.22
N PRO A 275 -24.17 -6.34 3.06
CA PRO A 275 -25.57 -5.93 2.98
C PRO A 275 -26.44 -7.11 3.44
N GLN A 276 -27.25 -6.93 4.48
CA GLN A 276 -28.26 -7.93 4.82
C GLN A 276 -29.18 -8.11 3.61
N PRO A 277 -29.59 -9.35 3.26
CA PRO A 277 -30.52 -9.56 2.16
C PRO A 277 -31.87 -8.93 2.53
N THR A 278 -32.12 -7.71 2.08
CA THR A 278 -33.45 -7.13 2.09
C THR A 278 -34.29 -7.92 1.09
N GLY A 279 -35.39 -8.48 1.58
CA GLY A 279 -36.27 -9.37 0.84
C GLY A 279 -36.58 -8.92 -0.59
N SER A 280 -36.61 -9.91 -1.47
CA SER A 280 -37.05 -9.89 -2.86
C SER A 280 -37.91 -8.68 -3.26
N ARG A 281 -37.39 -7.84 -4.17
CA ARG A 281 -38.22 -7.02 -5.04
C ARG A 281 -38.13 -7.53 -6.46
N HIS A 282 -39.31 -7.85 -6.99
CA HIS A 282 -39.59 -8.41 -8.29
C HIS A 282 -38.85 -7.71 -9.43
N SER A 283 -38.35 -8.54 -10.36
CA SER A 283 -37.85 -8.13 -11.66
C SER A 283 -38.91 -7.35 -12.44
N GLN A 284 -38.63 -6.10 -12.79
CA GLN A 284 -39.26 -5.45 -13.93
C GLN A 284 -38.28 -5.46 -15.10
N ARG A 285 -38.68 -6.19 -16.15
CA ARG A 285 -38.12 -6.19 -17.50
C ARG A 285 -37.98 -4.75 -18.00
N GLN A 286 -36.75 -4.31 -18.31
CA GLN A 286 -36.53 -3.16 -19.17
C GLN A 286 -36.49 -3.62 -20.63
N THR A 287 -37.33 -2.98 -21.45
CA THR A 287 -37.44 -3.17 -22.89
C THR A 287 -36.31 -2.44 -23.62
N ASN A 288 -35.72 -3.12 -24.61
CA ASN A 288 -34.65 -2.61 -25.47
C ASN A 288 -35.06 -1.35 -26.26
N LYS A 289 -34.23 -0.30 -26.19
CA LYS A 289 -34.09 0.73 -27.25
C LYS A 289 -32.60 0.86 -27.61
N PRO A 290 -32.24 0.94 -28.90
CA PRO A 290 -30.84 0.99 -29.32
C PRO A 290 -30.25 2.39 -29.07
N ALA A 291 -29.10 2.44 -28.40
CA ALA A 291 -28.34 3.68 -28.18
C ALA A 291 -27.29 3.87 -29.29
N LEU A 292 -27.20 5.09 -29.80
CA LEU A 292 -26.16 5.60 -30.68
C LEU A 292 -24.77 5.54 -29.99
N PRO A 293 -23.66 5.46 -30.75
CA PRO A 293 -22.32 5.34 -30.18
C PRO A 293 -21.92 6.64 -29.46
N PRO A 294 -21.27 6.56 -28.28
CA PRO A 294 -20.82 7.74 -27.56
C PRO A 294 -19.58 8.34 -28.23
N VAL A 295 -19.65 9.66 -28.46
CA VAL A 295 -18.51 10.52 -28.76
C VAL A 295 -17.63 10.59 -27.50
N PHE A 296 -16.32 10.38 -27.67
CA PHE A 296 -15.34 10.43 -26.59
C PHE A 296 -15.01 11.89 -26.23
N ASP A 297 -15.57 12.38 -25.12
CA ASP A 297 -15.08 13.58 -24.45
C ASP A 297 -14.25 13.19 -23.23
N HIS A 298 -12.97 13.56 -23.26
CA HIS A 298 -12.03 13.49 -22.14
C HIS A 298 -12.23 14.72 -21.23
N GLU A 299 -13.36 14.81 -20.52
CA GLU A 299 -13.54 15.79 -19.45
C GLU A 299 -14.16 15.15 -18.21
N SER A 300 -13.49 15.40 -17.08
CA SER A 300 -13.96 15.33 -15.69
C SER A 300 -15.33 14.68 -15.45
N LYS A 301 -15.35 13.36 -15.25
CA LYS A 301 -16.49 12.71 -14.59
C LYS A 301 -16.49 13.08 -13.12
N ALA A 302 -17.50 13.85 -12.71
CA ALA A 302 -17.88 13.99 -11.31
C ALA A 302 -17.97 12.60 -10.65
N PRO A 303 -17.59 12.44 -9.36
CA PRO A 303 -17.62 11.13 -8.72
C PRO A 303 -19.05 10.64 -8.70
N ARG A 304 -19.29 9.48 -9.30
CA ARG A 304 -20.53 8.74 -9.11
C ARG A 304 -20.61 8.43 -7.61
N ALA A 305 -21.58 9.01 -6.91
CA ALA A 305 -21.82 8.79 -5.50
C ALA A 305 -21.93 7.27 -5.24
N THR A 306 -20.84 6.69 -4.77
CA THR A 306 -20.78 5.33 -4.29
C THR A 306 -21.01 5.45 -2.80
N THR A 307 -22.14 4.94 -2.33
CA THR A 307 -22.57 4.93 -0.93
C THR A 307 -21.69 4.05 -0.01
N SER A 308 -20.47 3.73 -0.43
CA SER A 308 -19.50 3.01 0.39
C SER A 308 -18.79 4.00 1.31
N PRO A 309 -18.74 3.78 2.63
CA PRO A 309 -17.96 4.62 3.53
C PRO A 309 -16.50 4.71 3.04
N GLU A 310 -15.92 5.90 3.06
CA GLU A 310 -14.54 6.06 2.61
C GLU A 310 -13.57 5.26 3.49
N PRO A 311 -12.47 4.72 2.94
CA PRO A 311 -11.62 3.70 3.58
C PRO A 311 -10.95 4.13 4.90
N PHE A 312 -11.02 5.41 5.26
CA PHE A 312 -10.41 5.96 6.47
C PHE A 312 -11.40 6.55 7.47
N THR A 313 -12.68 6.69 7.10
CA THR A 313 -13.68 7.31 7.97
C THR A 313 -13.84 6.51 9.27
N GLY A 314 -13.78 7.20 10.40
CA GLY A 314 -13.85 6.59 11.73
C GLY A 314 -12.51 6.02 12.23
N THR A 315 -11.43 6.10 11.44
CA THR A 315 -10.08 5.78 11.94
C THR A 315 -9.66 6.78 13.00
N VAL A 316 -9.09 6.29 14.09
CA VAL A 316 -8.67 7.09 15.24
C VAL A 316 -7.15 7.07 15.37
N ILE A 317 -6.53 8.24 15.46
CA ILE A 317 -5.09 8.42 15.69
C ILE A 317 -4.90 8.99 17.09
N ARG A 318 -4.06 8.34 17.90
CA ARG A 318 -3.70 8.78 19.25
C ARG A 318 -2.33 9.41 19.26
N PHE A 319 -2.25 10.66 19.73
CA PHE A 319 -1.01 11.39 19.93
C PHE A 319 -0.41 11.05 21.30
N HIS A 320 0.90 11.27 21.48
CA HIS A 320 1.61 10.96 22.73
C HIS A 320 1.11 11.78 23.92
N ASN A 321 0.63 12.99 23.67
CA ASN A 321 0.04 13.87 24.68
C ASN A 321 -1.40 13.48 25.07
N GLY A 322 -1.91 12.34 24.57
CA GLY A 322 -3.26 11.85 24.87
C GLY A 322 -4.37 12.44 23.98
N VAL A 323 -4.05 13.42 23.13
CA VAL A 323 -5.01 13.97 22.15
C VAL A 323 -5.38 12.90 21.13
N VAL A 324 -6.65 12.88 20.76
CA VAL A 324 -7.21 11.89 19.83
C VAL A 324 -7.79 12.60 18.61
N VAL A 325 -7.42 12.13 17.42
CA VAL A 325 -7.91 12.62 16.14
C VAL A 325 -8.74 11.55 15.47
N THR A 326 -10.00 11.85 15.15
CA THR A 326 -10.88 10.96 14.38
C THR A 326 -10.96 11.43 12.94
N LEU A 327 -10.65 10.56 11.99
CA LEU A 327 -10.65 10.85 10.56
C LEU A 327 -12.07 10.76 9.96
N LYS A 328 -12.39 11.69 9.05
CA LYS A 328 -13.69 11.83 8.36
C LYS A 328 -13.52 11.56 6.86
N GLU A 329 -13.93 12.50 6.00
CA GLU A 329 -13.74 12.40 4.54
C GLU A 329 -12.34 12.79 4.06
N ILE A 330 -11.86 12.08 3.05
CA ILE A 330 -10.61 12.30 2.34
C ILE A 330 -10.81 13.47 1.38
N VAL A 331 -9.96 14.49 1.52
CA VAL A 331 -9.94 15.66 0.64
C VAL A 331 -8.96 15.44 -0.51
N TYR A 332 -7.81 14.87 -0.19
CA TYR A 332 -6.76 14.57 -1.15
C TYR A 332 -6.02 13.30 -0.77
N ARG A 333 -5.62 12.54 -1.77
CA ARG A 333 -4.78 11.36 -1.59
C ARG A 333 -3.86 11.18 -2.78
N GLN A 334 -2.57 11.06 -2.49
CA GLN A 334 -1.58 10.71 -3.49
C GLN A 334 -1.66 9.22 -3.83
N TYR A 335 -1.92 8.91 -5.10
CA TYR A 335 -1.87 7.56 -5.64
C TYR A 335 -0.47 7.29 -6.22
N ALA A 336 0.45 6.90 -5.32
CA ALA A 336 1.83 6.56 -5.67
C ALA A 336 2.36 5.47 -4.75
N LEU A 337 3.24 4.61 -5.26
CA LEU A 337 3.82 3.53 -4.49
C LEU A 337 4.93 4.06 -3.57
N ILE A 338 5.89 4.76 -4.17
CA ILE A 338 7.08 5.35 -3.54
C ILE A 338 6.86 6.84 -3.32
N GLY A 339 7.46 7.39 -2.26
CA GLY A 339 7.45 8.81 -1.95
C GLY A 339 6.68 9.13 -0.69
N ARG A 340 6.11 10.34 -0.61
CA ARG A 340 5.48 10.83 0.62
C ARG A 340 4.14 10.17 0.90
N GLY A 341 3.44 9.66 -0.11
CA GLY A 341 2.11 9.06 0.05
C GLY A 341 1.15 10.01 0.78
N THR A 342 1.22 11.31 0.46
CA THR A 342 0.50 12.35 1.19
C THR A 342 -1.00 12.13 1.09
N CYS A 343 -1.68 12.17 2.23
CA CYS A 343 -3.13 12.16 2.30
C CYS A 343 -3.60 13.30 3.21
N VAL A 344 -4.59 14.05 2.76
CA VAL A 344 -5.25 15.13 3.50
C VAL A 344 -6.69 14.71 3.71
N ILE A 345 -7.10 14.68 4.96
CA ILE A 345 -8.39 14.15 5.40
C ILE A 345 -8.96 15.15 6.40
N ARG A 346 -10.26 15.39 6.35
CA ARG A 346 -10.93 16.10 7.44
C ARG A 346 -10.87 15.29 8.73
N GLY A 347 -10.78 15.99 9.85
CA GLY A 347 -10.69 15.34 11.14
C GLY A 347 -11.34 16.15 12.24
N GLU A 348 -11.62 15.44 13.33
CA GLU A 348 -12.11 16.02 14.57
C GLU A 348 -11.18 15.65 15.71
N VAL A 349 -10.83 16.66 16.51
CA VAL A 349 -9.95 16.49 17.66
C VAL A 349 -10.80 16.32 18.92
N LYS A 350 -10.43 15.37 19.77
CA LYS A 350 -10.96 15.17 21.12
C LYS A 350 -9.82 15.17 22.14
N GLY A 351 -10.11 15.62 23.36
CA GLY A 351 -9.12 15.73 24.43
C GLY A 351 -8.24 16.98 24.35
N HIS A 352 -8.65 17.98 23.56
CA HIS A 352 -8.02 19.30 23.49
C HIS A 352 -9.09 20.38 23.59
N SER A 353 -9.08 21.20 24.64
CA SER A 353 -10.14 22.18 24.93
C SER A 353 -10.42 23.10 23.75
N ASP A 354 -9.36 23.60 23.12
CA ASP A 354 -9.47 24.68 22.13
C ASP A 354 -9.72 24.19 20.70
N LEU A 355 -9.57 22.88 20.46
CA LEU A 355 -9.73 22.25 19.14
C LEU A 355 -10.99 21.38 19.05
N SER A 356 -11.58 21.03 20.19
CA SER A 356 -12.78 20.20 20.23
C SER A 356 -13.94 20.88 19.50
N GLY A 357 -14.55 20.14 18.57
CA GLY A 357 -15.69 20.63 17.79
C GLY A 357 -15.34 21.52 16.58
N LYS A 358 -14.05 21.80 16.32
CA LYS A 358 -13.62 22.49 15.11
C LYS A 358 -13.55 21.54 13.91
N ASP A 359 -13.85 22.05 12.73
CA ASP A 359 -13.56 21.37 11.46
C ASP A 359 -12.09 21.60 11.10
N LEU A 360 -11.32 20.52 11.06
CA LEU A 360 -9.86 20.57 10.92
C LEU A 360 -9.39 19.68 9.77
N MET A 361 -8.22 19.99 9.24
CA MET A 361 -7.54 19.17 8.24
C MET A 361 -6.40 18.40 8.88
N VAL A 362 -6.33 17.12 8.56
CA VAL A 362 -5.30 16.18 9.02
C VAL A 362 -4.50 15.75 7.80
N LYS A 363 -3.23 16.15 7.76
CA LYS A 363 -2.27 15.76 6.74
C LYS A 363 -1.40 14.63 7.28
N ILE A 364 -1.48 13.48 6.63
CA ILE A 364 -0.71 12.28 6.96
C ILE A 364 0.25 12.01 5.80
N SER A 365 1.54 11.83 6.10
CA SER A 365 2.54 11.59 5.05
C SER A 365 3.79 10.89 5.58
N TRP A 366 4.62 10.43 4.64
CA TRP A 366 5.90 9.74 4.86
C TRP A 366 7.08 10.55 4.31
N PRO A 367 7.37 11.76 4.84
CA PRO A 367 8.53 12.52 4.43
C PRO A 367 9.83 11.80 4.79
N SER A 368 10.89 12.12 4.05
CA SER A 368 12.25 11.79 4.47
C SER A 368 12.53 12.44 5.82
N GLN A 369 13.02 11.66 6.77
CA GLN A 369 13.41 12.09 8.11
C GLN A 369 14.53 13.15 8.06
N TRP A 370 15.38 13.09 7.04
CA TRP A 370 16.52 13.98 6.88
C TRP A 370 16.16 15.35 6.31
N ARG A 371 14.93 15.52 5.81
CA ARG A 371 14.45 16.81 5.30
C ARG A 371 13.86 17.64 6.43
N THR A 372 14.19 18.94 6.44
CA THR A 372 13.52 19.94 7.27
C THR A 372 12.01 19.78 7.16
N SER A 373 11.33 19.78 8.30
CA SER A 373 9.91 19.50 8.35
C SER A 373 9.10 20.66 7.80
N GLU A 374 7.92 20.35 7.23
CA GLU A 374 6.95 21.38 6.86
C GLU A 374 6.51 22.19 8.09
N VAL A 375 6.47 21.55 9.25
CA VAL A 375 6.16 22.20 10.53
C VAL A 375 7.22 23.24 10.86
N ASP A 376 8.51 22.91 10.73
CA ASP A 376 9.61 23.83 11.05
C ASP A 376 9.54 25.08 10.16
N PHE A 377 9.22 24.90 8.87
CA PHE A 377 9.04 26.03 7.95
C PHE A 377 7.84 26.90 8.34
N LEU A 378 6.71 26.30 8.70
CA LEU A 378 5.50 27.02 9.08
C LEU A 378 5.68 27.75 10.42
N GLU A 379 6.30 27.11 11.41
CA GLU A 379 6.60 27.71 12.72
C GLU A 379 7.60 28.87 12.59
N ALA A 380 8.65 28.72 11.77
CA ALA A 380 9.59 29.80 11.49
C ALA A 380 8.92 30.98 10.77
N ALA A 381 8.04 30.71 9.80
CA ALA A 381 7.27 31.76 9.11
C ALA A 381 6.31 32.49 10.06
N HIS A 382 5.62 31.74 10.93
CA HIS A 382 4.70 32.31 11.91
C HIS A 382 5.42 33.16 12.96
N THR A 383 6.54 32.65 13.50
CA THR A 383 7.38 33.39 14.44
C THR A 383 7.90 34.69 13.81
N TYR A 384 8.32 34.64 12.54
CA TYR A 384 8.74 35.82 11.81
C TYR A 384 7.60 36.83 11.65
N GLY A 385 6.40 36.39 11.24
CA GLY A 385 5.21 37.25 11.11
C GLY A 385 4.85 37.94 12.42
N LEU A 386 4.90 37.23 13.56
CA LEU A 386 4.67 37.80 14.89
C LEU A 386 5.71 38.86 15.25
N ASN A 387 7.00 38.57 15.02
CA ASN A 387 8.09 39.50 15.34
C ASN A 387 8.05 40.79 14.50
N GLN A 388 7.57 40.70 13.26
CA GLN A 388 7.38 41.87 12.40
C GLN A 388 6.03 42.56 12.61
N ASN A 389 5.15 41.99 13.45
CA ASN A 389 3.75 42.38 13.55
C ASN A 389 3.07 42.50 12.16
N ASP A 390 3.39 41.55 11.28
CA ASP A 390 2.93 41.53 9.89
C ASP A 390 1.68 40.65 9.78
N GLU A 391 0.52 41.30 9.90
CA GLU A 391 -0.79 40.65 9.77
C GLU A 391 -1.00 40.01 8.40
N HIS A 392 -0.36 40.54 7.35
CA HIS A 392 -0.45 39.97 6.02
C HIS A 392 0.29 38.62 5.95
N ILE A 393 1.45 38.48 6.60
CA ILE A 393 2.12 37.18 6.76
C ILE A 393 1.25 36.21 7.56
N LEU A 394 0.81 36.64 8.74
CA LEU A 394 0.05 35.80 9.68
C LEU A 394 -1.31 35.36 9.11
N GLY A 395 -1.94 36.18 8.27
CA GLY A 395 -3.24 35.86 7.65
C GLY A 395 -3.17 34.85 6.51
N HIS A 396 -1.99 34.64 5.89
CA HIS A 396 -1.84 33.87 4.65
C HIS A 396 -0.95 32.62 4.77
N ILE A 397 -0.31 32.40 5.92
CA ILE A 397 0.36 31.12 6.22
C ILE A 397 -0.60 30.12 6.89
N PRO A 398 -0.52 28.83 6.58
CA PRO A 398 -1.25 27.80 7.31
C PRO A 398 -0.89 27.77 8.79
N GLN A 399 -1.89 27.66 9.67
CA GLN A 399 -1.65 27.48 11.09
C GLN A 399 -1.54 25.98 11.42
N VAL A 400 -0.39 25.57 11.97
CA VAL A 400 -0.22 24.22 12.55
C VAL A 400 -0.77 24.24 13.98
N LEU A 401 -1.74 23.38 14.25
CA LEU A 401 -2.43 23.31 15.54
C LEU A 401 -1.92 22.15 16.40
N LEU A 402 -1.54 21.05 15.75
CA LEU A 402 -0.97 19.87 16.39
C LEU A 402 -0.13 19.14 15.34
N HIS A 403 1.01 18.58 15.73
CA HIS A 403 1.77 17.70 14.86
C HIS A 403 2.50 16.62 15.65
N GLN A 404 2.80 15.51 15.01
CA GLN A 404 3.60 14.45 15.60
C GLN A 404 4.29 13.59 14.54
N ASP A 405 5.55 13.29 14.82
CA ASP A 405 6.34 12.29 14.11
C ASP A 405 6.27 10.95 14.85
N PHE A 406 5.90 9.91 14.12
CA PHE A 406 5.87 8.54 14.59
C PHE A 406 7.03 7.78 13.94
N TYR A 407 8.14 7.72 14.66
CA TYR A 407 9.34 7.04 14.21
C TYR A 407 9.16 5.52 14.20
N SER A 408 9.61 4.89 13.12
CA SER A 408 9.80 3.44 13.10
C SER A 408 11.02 3.10 13.95
N THR A 409 10.98 1.96 14.62
CA THR A 409 12.16 1.39 15.28
C THR A 409 13.20 1.01 14.22
N ALA A 410 14.50 1.22 14.52
CA ALA A 410 15.62 0.84 13.64
C ALA A 410 15.64 -0.65 13.27
N ASP A 411 14.96 -1.51 14.05
CA ASP A 411 14.81 -2.95 13.83
C ASP A 411 13.81 -3.34 12.72
N GLY A 412 13.44 -2.40 11.86
CA GLY A 412 12.52 -2.62 10.75
C GLY A 412 13.05 -3.62 9.71
N PRO A 413 12.17 -4.18 8.85
CA PRO A 413 12.54 -5.14 7.82
C PRO A 413 13.71 -4.70 6.92
N ARG A 414 13.81 -3.40 6.59
CA ARG A 414 14.93 -2.82 5.83
C ARG A 414 16.25 -2.92 6.56
N GLY A 415 16.31 -2.45 7.81
CA GLY A 415 17.52 -2.48 8.63
C GLY A 415 18.03 -3.91 8.80
N LYS A 416 17.13 -4.84 9.12
CA LYS A 416 17.47 -6.28 9.24
C LYS A 416 17.95 -6.94 7.95
N CYS A 417 17.72 -6.31 6.80
CA CYS A 417 18.21 -6.78 5.51
C CYS A 417 19.45 -6.01 5.02
N GLY A 418 20.05 -5.15 5.87
CA GLY A 418 21.23 -4.38 5.53
C GLY A 418 20.96 -3.14 4.66
N PHE A 419 19.69 -2.73 4.54
CA PHE A 419 19.27 -1.54 3.78
C PHE A 419 19.15 -0.30 4.68
N GLU A 420 20.06 -0.19 5.66
CA GLU A 420 20.07 0.89 6.67
C GLU A 420 20.42 2.26 6.08
N ASN A 421 21.04 2.31 4.90
CA ASN A 421 21.43 3.56 4.24
C ASN A 421 20.36 4.11 3.27
N ASP A 422 19.22 3.43 3.15
CA ASP A 422 18.10 3.91 2.33
C ASP A 422 17.46 5.20 2.91
N ASP A 423 16.68 5.91 2.10
CA ASP A 423 15.92 7.09 2.52
C ASP A 423 14.97 6.76 3.68
N HIS A 424 15.36 7.10 4.92
CA HIS A 424 14.54 6.90 6.11
C HIS A 424 13.32 7.81 6.07
N ARG A 425 12.12 7.20 6.06
CA ARG A 425 10.85 7.93 6.07
C ARG A 425 10.14 7.77 7.39
N VAL A 426 9.65 8.89 7.93
CA VAL A 426 8.89 8.94 9.18
C VAL A 426 7.42 9.14 8.88
N LEU A 427 6.52 8.51 9.63
CA LEU A 427 5.09 8.81 9.54
C LEU A 427 4.83 10.12 10.28
N ARG A 428 4.45 11.16 9.56
CA ARG A 428 4.15 12.48 10.10
C ARG A 428 2.66 12.78 9.98
N VAL A 429 2.06 13.20 11.08
CA VAL A 429 0.68 13.69 11.15
C VAL A 429 0.71 15.16 11.54
N ILE A 430 0.06 16.02 10.75
CA ILE A 430 -0.08 17.45 10.99
C ILE A 430 -1.58 17.78 10.98
N VAL A 431 -2.06 18.45 12.02
CA VAL A 431 -3.42 18.99 12.13
C VAL A 431 -3.35 20.49 11.95
N MET A 432 -4.18 21.00 11.06
CA MET A 432 -4.23 22.41 10.67
C MET A 432 -5.69 22.87 10.50
N ASP A 433 -5.88 24.18 10.36
CA ASP A 433 -7.17 24.75 10.00
C ASP A 433 -7.71 24.18 8.67
N SER A 434 -9.03 24.24 8.50
CA SER A 434 -9.70 23.80 7.28
C SER A 434 -9.55 24.84 6.17
N TYR A 435 -8.92 24.43 5.07
CA TYR A 435 -8.79 25.21 3.84
C TYR A 435 -9.38 24.44 2.66
N LEU A 436 -9.99 25.15 1.72
CA LEU A 436 -10.57 24.59 0.51
C LEU A 436 -9.59 24.76 -0.66
N PRO A 437 -9.51 23.78 -1.57
CA PRO A 437 -8.68 23.89 -2.77
C PRO A 437 -9.24 24.98 -3.69
N MET A 438 -8.38 25.70 -4.40
CA MET A 438 -8.76 26.79 -5.31
C MET A 438 -9.78 26.37 -6.39
N THR A 439 -9.87 25.08 -6.72
CA THR A 439 -10.87 24.52 -7.63
C THR A 439 -12.32 24.61 -7.13
N GLN A 440 -12.54 24.96 -5.86
CA GLN A 440 -13.87 25.17 -5.25
C GLN A 440 -14.31 26.64 -5.21
N LEU A 441 -13.63 27.52 -5.94
CA LEU A 441 -14.11 28.88 -6.16
C LEU A 441 -15.28 28.84 -7.15
N HIS A 442 -16.42 29.42 -6.80
CA HIS A 442 -17.65 29.31 -7.59
C HIS A 442 -18.11 30.63 -8.18
N THR A 443 -17.58 31.76 -7.71
CA THR A 443 -17.95 33.09 -8.18
C THR A 443 -16.76 33.86 -8.73
N ALA A 444 -17.02 34.78 -9.66
CA ALA A 444 -15.99 35.68 -10.19
C ALA A 444 -15.36 36.53 -9.07
N SER A 445 -16.16 36.97 -8.09
CA SER A 445 -15.68 37.76 -6.95
C SER A 445 -14.70 36.97 -6.07
N GLU A 446 -15.02 35.73 -5.72
CA GLU A 446 -14.10 34.86 -4.96
C GLU A 446 -12.80 34.63 -5.73
N PHE A 447 -12.90 34.36 -7.05
CA PHE A 447 -11.73 34.17 -7.89
C PHE A 447 -10.85 35.41 -7.97
N THR A 448 -11.43 36.59 -8.22
CA THR A 448 -10.70 37.85 -8.26
C THR A 448 -9.99 38.11 -6.94
N GLN A 449 -10.67 37.90 -5.80
CA GLN A 449 -10.08 38.10 -4.48
C GLN A 449 -8.88 37.18 -4.25
N VAL A 450 -9.04 35.87 -4.46
CA VAL A 450 -7.96 34.89 -4.26
C VAL A 450 -6.76 35.19 -5.16
N ILE A 451 -6.97 35.55 -6.43
CA ILE A 451 -5.86 35.89 -7.32
C ILE A 451 -5.13 37.15 -6.87
N VAL A 452 -5.87 38.18 -6.43
CA VAL A 452 -5.26 39.40 -5.85
C VAL A 452 -4.42 39.05 -4.62
N ASP A 453 -4.94 38.22 -3.72
CA ASP A 453 -4.24 37.80 -2.51
C ASP A 453 -3.01 36.95 -2.83
N VAL A 454 -3.08 36.06 -3.82
CA VAL A 454 -1.92 35.29 -4.31
C VAL A 454 -0.82 36.19 -4.87
N VAL A 455 -1.18 37.22 -5.65
CA VAL A 455 -0.21 38.17 -6.21
C VAL A 455 0.43 39.02 -5.11
N LYS A 456 -0.38 39.53 -4.16
CA LYS A 456 0.12 40.26 -2.98
C LYS A 456 1.02 39.37 -2.13
N TRP A 457 0.62 38.12 -1.90
CA TRP A 457 1.40 37.11 -1.20
C TRP A 457 2.75 36.87 -1.87
N PHE A 458 2.77 36.72 -3.19
CA PHE A 458 3.99 36.51 -3.96
C PHE A 458 4.95 37.70 -3.84
N TRP A 459 4.44 38.93 -3.85
CA TRP A 459 5.28 40.12 -3.83
C TRP A 459 5.76 40.49 -2.42
N LEU A 460 4.86 40.44 -1.42
CA LEU A 460 5.13 40.88 -0.06
C LEU A 460 5.57 39.70 0.84
N GLY A 461 4.72 38.68 0.95
CA GLY A 461 4.93 37.56 1.88
C GLY A 461 6.13 36.69 1.51
N HIS A 462 6.19 36.25 0.26
CA HIS A 462 7.28 35.41 -0.24
C HIS A 462 8.64 36.09 -0.14
N ARG A 463 8.70 37.38 -0.48
CA ARG A 463 9.92 38.17 -0.35
C ARG A 463 10.36 38.28 1.11
N ALA A 464 9.44 38.64 2.00
CA ALA A 464 9.72 38.77 3.43
C ALA A 464 10.21 37.44 4.04
N LEU A 465 9.56 36.31 3.69
CA LEU A 465 9.97 34.98 4.14
C LEU A 465 11.33 34.54 3.56
N HIS A 466 11.66 34.94 2.33
CA HIS A 466 12.97 34.68 1.73
C HIS A 466 14.08 35.54 2.34
N GLU A 467 13.82 36.82 2.59
CA GLU A 467 14.81 37.75 3.13
C GLU A 467 15.04 37.52 4.63
N GLY A 468 13.98 37.22 5.40
CA GLY A 468 14.02 36.92 6.83
C GLY A 468 14.45 35.47 7.11
N PRO A 469 13.51 34.53 7.32
CA PRO A 469 13.81 33.16 7.73
C PRO A 469 14.41 32.26 6.61
N LYS A 470 14.74 32.82 5.44
CA LYS A 470 15.32 32.09 4.28
C LYS A 470 14.44 30.96 3.75
N ILE A 471 13.13 31.20 3.72
CA ILE A 471 12.13 30.23 3.28
C ILE A 471 11.74 30.47 1.82
N LEU A 472 11.78 29.42 1.00
CA LEU A 472 11.27 29.39 -0.37
C LEU A 472 10.36 28.18 -0.55
N HIS A 473 9.11 28.41 -1.00
CA HIS A 473 8.13 27.33 -1.20
C HIS A 473 8.54 26.36 -2.33
N ARG A 474 9.12 26.88 -3.43
CA ARG A 474 9.64 26.12 -4.58
C ARG A 474 8.64 25.24 -5.35
N ASP A 475 7.35 25.31 -5.03
CA ASP A 475 6.30 24.47 -5.63
C ASP A 475 4.96 25.21 -5.64
N ILE A 476 4.96 26.45 -6.13
CA ILE A 476 3.73 27.23 -6.24
C ILE A 476 2.94 26.68 -7.42
N SER A 477 1.78 26.09 -7.14
CA SER A 477 0.90 25.47 -8.13
C SER A 477 -0.56 25.57 -7.70
N MET A 478 -1.49 25.33 -8.63
CA MET A 478 -2.93 25.33 -8.32
C MET A 478 -3.31 24.35 -7.19
N ASN A 479 -2.56 23.26 -7.02
CA ASN A 479 -2.81 22.26 -5.98
C ASN A 479 -2.31 22.68 -4.59
N ASN A 480 -1.41 23.68 -4.53
CA ASN A 480 -0.81 24.17 -3.29
C ASN A 480 -1.36 25.55 -2.88
N ILE A 481 -2.32 26.10 -3.64
CA ILE A 481 -3.06 27.31 -3.29
C ILE A 481 -4.41 26.88 -2.71
N MET A 482 -4.66 27.29 -1.46
CA MET A 482 -5.90 27.02 -0.75
C MET A 482 -6.51 28.32 -0.22
N PHE A 483 -7.82 28.34 -0.01
CA PHE A 483 -8.55 29.49 0.48
C PHE A 483 -9.50 29.11 1.63
N CYS A 484 -9.96 30.10 2.38
CA CYS A 484 -11.00 29.91 3.39
C CYS A 484 -12.14 30.92 3.14
N ARG A 485 -13.38 30.50 3.41
CA ARG A 485 -14.55 31.40 3.34
C ARG A 485 -14.77 32.01 4.73
N GLY A 486 -15.05 33.30 4.79
CA GLY A 486 -15.44 33.98 6.03
C GLY A 486 -14.29 34.48 6.91
N ARG A 487 -13.02 34.32 6.51
CA ARG A 487 -11.94 35.20 7.00
C ARG A 487 -11.91 36.43 6.12
N THR A 488 -12.54 37.52 6.55
CA THR A 488 -12.23 38.84 6.01
C THR A 488 -10.80 39.18 6.42
N THR A 489 -9.85 39.09 5.49
CA THR A 489 -8.56 39.77 5.62
C THR A 489 -8.84 41.26 5.57
N GLY A 490 -8.57 41.97 6.67
CA GLY A 490 -8.70 43.43 6.77
C GLY A 490 -7.78 44.16 5.80
#